data_AF-A0AAP3Z1V2-F1
#
_entry.id   AF-A0AAP3Z1V2-F1
#
_cell.length_a   1.000
_cell.length_b   1.000
_cell.length_c   1.000
_cell.angle_alpha   90.00
_cell.angle_beta   90.00
_cell.angle_gamma   90.00
#
_symmetry.space_group_name_H-M   'P 1'
#
loop_
_entity.id
_entity.type
_entity.pdbx_description
1 polymer ?
#
loop_
_entity_poly.entity_id
_entity_poly.type
_entity_poly.pdbx_seq_one_letter_code
_entity_poly.pdbx_strand_id
1 'polypeptide(L)'
;MITSEEIKSRLWDGATELRGSMDASRYKDYMLGLMFYKFLSDKTLETFRNNAGLGRISESELVEAYTQNREELGEELDKMIQQALGYFVAPEYLYQKWI
;
A
#
# COMPACT_ATOMS: atom_id res chain seq x y z
N MET A 1 29.36 -4.76 -10.32
CA MET A 1 28.04 -4.22 -10.71
C MET A 1 27.07 -5.37 -10.72
N ILE A 2 25.91 -5.21 -10.08
CA ILE A 2 24.86 -6.23 -10.15
C ILE A 2 24.21 -6.11 -11.53
N THR A 3 24.18 -7.20 -12.28
CA THR A 3 23.57 -7.26 -13.62
C THR A 3 22.04 -7.36 -13.51
N SER A 4 21.32 -6.95 -14.57
CA SER A 4 19.87 -7.08 -14.61
C SER A 4 19.42 -8.55 -14.47
N GLU A 5 20.22 -9.50 -14.98
CA GLU A 5 19.96 -10.93 -14.84
C GLU A 5 20.11 -11.42 -13.39
N GLU A 6 21.13 -10.96 -12.67
CA GLU A 6 21.29 -11.28 -11.25
C GLU A 6 20.16 -10.72 -10.39
N ILE A 7 19.63 -9.53 -10.73
CA ILE A 7 18.44 -8.97 -10.06
C ILE A 7 17.22 -9.84 -10.30
N LYS A 8 16.98 -10.23 -11.56
CA LYS A 8 15.85 -11.11 -11.92
C LYS A 8 15.94 -12.46 -11.22
N SER A 9 17.13 -13.06 -11.18
CA SER A 9 17.36 -14.33 -10.49
C SER A 9 17.05 -14.21 -9.00
N ARG A 10 17.58 -13.19 -8.32
CA ARG A 10 17.32 -12.98 -6.88
C ARG A 10 15.84 -12.76 -6.57
N LEU A 11 15.12 -12.01 -7.42
CA LEU A 11 13.68 -11.83 -7.28
C LEU A 11 12.91 -13.14 -7.49
N TRP A 12 13.33 -13.93 -8.48
CA TRP A 12 12.73 -15.23 -8.79
C TRP A 12 12.92 -16.24 -7.64
N ASP A 13 14.13 -16.28 -7.08
CA ASP A 13 14.47 -17.17 -5.97
C ASP A 13 13.67 -16.80 -4.72
N GLY A 14 13.60 -15.50 -4.37
CA GLY A 14 12.78 -15.03 -3.25
C GLY A 14 11.29 -15.29 -3.44
N ALA A 15 10.76 -15.12 -4.66
CA ALA A 15 9.36 -15.46 -4.96
C ALA A 15 9.09 -16.97 -4.88
N THR A 16 10.08 -17.80 -5.24
CA THR A 16 9.98 -19.27 -5.14
C THR A 16 9.96 -19.72 -3.68
N GLU A 17 10.78 -19.08 -2.83
CA GLU A 17 10.80 -19.32 -1.38
C GLU A 17 9.46 -18.92 -0.74
N LEU A 18 8.95 -17.73 -1.05
CA LEU A 18 7.66 -17.24 -0.55
C LEU A 18 6.47 -18.10 -0.99
N ARG A 19 6.52 -18.67 -2.20
CA ARG A 19 5.49 -19.61 -2.69
C ARG A 19 5.48 -20.91 -1.89
N GLY A 20 6.64 -21.37 -1.42
CA GLY A 20 6.77 -22.66 -0.74
C GLY A 20 6.19 -23.82 -1.57
N SER A 21 5.36 -24.65 -0.93
CA SER A 21 4.67 -25.79 -1.57
C SER A 21 3.35 -25.41 -2.27
N MET A 22 3.01 -24.12 -2.34
CA MET A 22 1.77 -23.66 -2.95
C MET A 22 1.83 -23.77 -4.47
N ASP A 23 0.72 -24.19 -5.09
CA ASP A 23 0.59 -24.16 -6.54
C ASP A 23 0.80 -22.73 -7.07
N ALA A 24 1.57 -22.62 -8.16
CA ALA A 24 1.95 -21.33 -8.74
C ALA A 24 0.74 -20.48 -9.15
N SER A 25 -0.34 -21.10 -9.64
CA SER A 25 -1.55 -20.38 -10.03
C SER A 25 -2.23 -19.79 -8.80
N ARG A 26 -2.35 -20.56 -7.71
CA ARG A 26 -2.96 -20.09 -6.47
C ARG A 26 -2.13 -18.98 -5.83
N TYR A 27 -0.81 -19.17 -5.75
CA TYR A 27 0.10 -18.16 -5.20
C TYR A 27 0.01 -16.84 -5.97
N LYS A 28 -0.03 -16.90 -7.30
CA LYS A 28 -0.21 -15.72 -8.17
C LYS A 28 -1.51 -14.97 -7.83
N ASP A 29 -2.62 -15.68 -7.67
CA ASP A 29 -3.92 -15.05 -7.44
C ASP A 29 -3.97 -14.34 -6.07
N TYR A 30 -3.38 -14.92 -5.02
CA TYR A 30 -3.27 -14.25 -3.71
C TYR A 30 -2.28 -13.09 -3.70
N MET A 31 -1.09 -13.29 -4.27
CA MET A 31 -0.05 -12.26 -4.27
C MET A 31 -0.44 -11.04 -5.11
N LEU A 32 -1.11 -11.26 -6.25
CA LEU A 32 -1.58 -10.15 -7.08
C LEU A 32 -2.66 -9.35 -6.35
N GLY A 33 -3.59 -10.03 -5.67
CA GLY A 33 -4.59 -9.38 -4.83
C GLY A 33 -3.97 -8.57 -3.70
N LEU A 34 -2.96 -9.13 -3.01
CA LEU A 34 -2.26 -8.45 -1.92
C LEU A 34 -1.47 -7.24 -2.40
N MET A 35 -0.71 -7.38 -3.50
CA MET A 35 0.03 -6.26 -4.11
C MET A 35 -0.92 -5.16 -4.59
N PHE A 36 -2.06 -5.54 -5.17
CA PHE A 36 -3.07 -4.58 -5.57
C PHE A 36 -3.66 -3.85 -4.35
N TYR A 37 -3.96 -4.58 -3.26
CA TYR A 37 -4.47 -3.97 -2.03
C TYR A 37 -3.46 -3.00 -1.38
N LYS A 38 -2.18 -3.40 -1.35
CA LYS A 38 -1.10 -2.51 -0.94
C LYS A 38 -1.07 -1.25 -1.81
N PHE A 39 -1.13 -1.41 -3.13
CA PHE A 39 -1.14 -0.29 -4.07
C PHE A 39 -2.30 0.68 -3.79
N LEU A 40 -3.51 0.17 -3.54
CA LEU A 40 -4.66 1.03 -3.19
C LEU A 40 -4.44 1.80 -1.88
N SER A 41 -3.89 1.14 -0.86
CA SER A 41 -3.57 1.75 0.43
C SER A 41 -2.51 2.84 0.28
N ASP A 42 -1.42 2.54 -0.43
CA ASP A 42 -0.33 3.48 -0.70
C ASP A 42 -0.85 4.73 -1.44
N LYS A 43 -1.73 4.54 -2.43
CA LYS A 43 -2.32 5.65 -3.19
C LYS A 43 -3.24 6.52 -2.33
N THR A 44 -4.01 5.91 -1.43
CA THR A 44 -4.84 6.66 -0.47
C THR A 44 -3.97 7.57 0.40
N LEU A 45 -2.90 7.02 0.98
CA LEU A 45 -1.95 7.75 1.82
C LEU A 45 -1.17 8.82 1.04
N GLU A 46 -0.79 8.54 -0.20
CA GLU A 46 -0.13 9.50 -1.09
C GLU A 46 -1.03 10.70 -1.41
N THR A 47 -2.30 10.45 -1.74
CA THR A 47 -3.29 11.51 -1.99
C THR A 47 -3.53 12.34 -0.73
N PHE A 48 -3.67 11.69 0.43
CA PHE A 48 -3.75 12.39 1.71
C PHE A 48 -2.52 13.28 1.94
N ARG A 49 -1.31 12.72 1.81
CA ARG A 49 -0.04 13.44 1.97
C ARG A 49 0.01 14.71 1.11
N ASN A 50 -0.33 14.57 -0.18
CA ASN A 50 -0.27 15.66 -1.13
C ASN A 50 -1.29 16.77 -0.80
N ASN A 51 -2.49 16.42 -0.36
CA ASN A 51 -3.52 17.40 0.03
C ASN A 51 -3.23 18.08 1.36
N ALA A 52 -2.70 17.33 2.34
CA ALA A 52 -2.30 17.86 3.63
C ALA A 52 -0.98 18.67 3.58
N GLY A 53 -0.33 18.75 2.42
CA GLY A 53 0.95 19.43 2.25
C GLY A 53 2.09 18.81 3.07
N LEU A 54 1.95 17.53 3.43
CA LEU A 54 2.94 16.82 4.23
C LEU A 54 4.18 16.54 3.39
N GLY A 55 5.34 16.89 3.92
CA GLY A 55 6.63 16.59 3.31
C GLY A 55 6.96 15.10 3.38
N ARG A 56 8.26 14.79 3.30
CA ARG A 56 8.74 13.42 3.47
C ARG A 56 8.75 13.05 4.96
N ILE A 57 7.69 12.39 5.40
CA ILE A 57 7.57 11.77 6.73
C ILE A 57 7.67 10.25 6.61
N SER A 58 7.87 9.57 7.74
CA SER A 58 7.86 8.10 7.75
C SER A 58 6.47 7.54 7.45
N GLU A 59 6.41 6.27 7.04
CA GLU A 59 5.14 5.60 6.74
C GLU A 59 4.24 5.50 7.97
N SER A 60 4.82 5.23 9.14
CA SER A 60 4.09 5.19 10.42
C SER A 60 3.48 6.54 10.78
N GLU A 61 4.27 7.62 10.69
CA GLU A 61 3.78 8.98 10.95
C GLU A 61 2.67 9.39 9.97
N LEU A 62 2.77 8.95 8.69
CA LEU A 62 1.74 9.24 7.70
C LEU A 62 0.41 8.55 8.01
N VAL A 63 0.46 7.30 8.50
CA VAL A 63 -0.74 6.56 8.91
C VAL A 63 -1.37 7.18 10.15
N GLU A 64 -0.56 7.60 11.13
CA GLU A 64 -1.04 8.30 12.32
C GLU A 64 -1.71 9.63 11.96
N ALA A 65 -1.04 10.45 11.14
CA ALA A 65 -1.59 11.72 10.67
C ALA A 65 -2.90 11.51 9.91
N TYR A 66 -2.98 10.49 9.04
CA TYR A 66 -4.21 10.16 8.33
C TYR A 66 -5.34 9.73 9.29
N THR A 67 -5.01 8.93 10.30
CA THR A 67 -5.99 8.48 11.31
C THR A 67 -6.54 9.67 12.10
N GLN A 68 -5.67 10.55 12.59
CA GLN A 68 -6.06 11.75 13.34
C GLN A 68 -6.91 12.71 12.49
N ASN A 69 -6.49 12.98 11.26
CA ASN A 69 -7.25 13.86 10.35
C ASN A 69 -8.61 13.25 10.00
N ARG A 70 -8.71 11.92 9.91
CA ARG A 70 -9.99 11.24 9.71
C ARG A 70 -10.92 11.36 10.91
N GLU A 71 -10.39 11.34 12.13
CA GLU A 71 -11.17 11.57 13.35
C GLU A 71 -11.68 13.02 13.46
N GLU A 72 -10.87 13.99 13.02
CA GLU A 72 -11.23 15.42 13.07
C GLU A 72 -12.18 15.85 11.94
N LEU A 73 -11.89 15.45 10.70
CA LEU A 73 -12.62 15.88 9.49
C LEU A 73 -13.72 14.91 9.07
N GLY A 74 -13.72 13.69 9.61
CA GLY A 74 -14.72 12.67 9.32
C GLY A 74 -14.85 12.37 7.82
N GLU A 75 -16.08 12.40 7.32
CA GLU A 75 -16.40 12.08 5.91
C GLU A 75 -15.88 13.11 4.89
N GLU A 76 -15.51 14.32 5.32
CA GLU A 76 -15.01 15.35 4.39
C GLU A 76 -13.68 14.92 3.78
N LEU A 77 -12.80 14.33 4.61
CA LEU A 77 -11.53 13.78 4.18
C LEU A 77 -11.73 12.64 3.17
N ASP A 78 -12.75 11.82 3.38
CA ASP A 78 -13.08 10.70 2.49
C ASP A 78 -13.51 11.18 1.13
N LYS A 79 -14.41 12.17 1.11
CA LYS A 79 -14.89 12.78 -0.12
C LYS A 79 -13.74 13.43 -0.88
N MET A 80 -12.81 14.09 -0.19
CA MET A 80 -11.63 14.66 -0.82
C MET A 80 -10.77 13.60 -1.52
N ILE A 81 -10.46 12.49 -0.83
CA ILE A 81 -9.65 11.41 -1.41
C ILE A 81 -10.43 10.70 -2.54
N GLN A 82 -11.71 10.43 -2.32
CA GLN A 82 -12.59 9.77 -3.28
C GLN A 82 -12.81 10.60 -4.54
N GLN A 83 -12.82 11.94 -4.45
CA GLN A 83 -12.87 12.80 -5.63
C GLN A 83 -11.61 12.69 -6.50
N ALA A 84 -10.45 12.45 -5.90
CA ALA A 84 -9.19 12.31 -6.62
C ALA A 84 -8.97 10.89 -7.17
N LEU A 85 -9.32 9.84 -6.41
CA LEU A 85 -9.01 8.45 -6.72
C LEU A 85 -10.22 7.60 -7.13
N GLY A 86 -11.44 8.04 -6.85
CA GLY A 86 -12.67 7.25 -6.99
C GLY A 86 -12.92 6.27 -5.83
N TYR A 87 -11.96 6.14 -4.91
CA TYR A 87 -12.01 5.28 -3.73
C TYR A 87 -11.18 5.88 -2.59
N PHE A 88 -11.34 5.35 -1.38
CA PHE A 88 -10.41 5.54 -0.27
C PHE A 88 -10.31 4.24 0.53
N VAL A 89 -9.20 4.06 1.24
CA VAL A 89 -9.06 3.00 2.25
C VAL A 89 -9.17 3.62 3.63
N ALA A 90 -10.08 3.11 4.46
CA ALA A 90 -10.25 3.63 5.82
C ALA A 90 -8.99 3.34 6.67
N PRO A 91 -8.64 4.19 7.65
CA PRO A 91 -7.42 4.03 8.43
C PRO A 91 -7.26 2.66 9.08
N GLU A 92 -8.34 2.04 9.54
CA GLU A 92 -8.36 0.69 10.15
C GLU A 92 -8.07 -0.44 9.15
N TYR A 93 -8.28 -0.21 7.86
CA TYR A 93 -8.12 -1.21 6.81
C TYR A 93 -6.85 -1.04 5.98
N LEU A 94 -6.03 -0.01 6.23
CA LEU A 94 -4.78 0.17 5.50
C LEU A 94 -3.88 -1.06 5.57
N TYR A 95 -3.26 -1.40 4.44
CA TYR A 95 -2.25 -2.46 4.36
C TYR A 95 -1.13 -2.26 5.40
N GLN A 96 -0.77 -1.01 5.69
CA GLN A 96 0.23 -0.61 6.68
C GLN A 96 -0.06 -1.10 8.10
N LYS A 97 -1.33 -1.36 8.45
CA LYS A 97 -1.70 -1.88 9.77
C LYS A 97 -1.57 -3.41 9.89
N TRP A 98 -1.27 -4.11 8.80
CA TRP A 98 -1.10 -5.57 8.81
C TRP A 98 0.34 -5.98 9.08
N ILE A 99 1.27 -5.03 9.08
CA ILE A 99 2.70 -5.19 9.36
C ILE A 99 2.96 -4.73 10.80
#